data_AF-A0A967LDU3-F1
#
_entry.id   AF-A0A967LDU3-F1
#
_cell.length_a   1.000
_cell.length_b   1.000
_cell.length_c   1.000
_cell.angle_alpha   90.00
_cell.angle_beta   90.00
_cell.angle_gamma   90.00
#
_symmetry.space_group_name_H-M   'P 1'
#
loop_
_entity.id
_entity.type
_entity.pdbx_description
1 polymer ?
#
loop_
_entity_poly.entity_id
_entity_poly.type
_entity_poly.pdbx_seq_one_letter_code
_entity_poly.pdbx_strand_id
1 'polypeptide(L)' 'MTEEELGLEHLATVQPHQQRRKQAVMARYEAMRREGLPAPEVKGLHLEEVSPAPTSEEWDSEYQGTRNRIEAGDPLRS' A
#
# COMPACT_ATOMS: atom_id res chain seq x y z
N MET A 1 -3.94 14.50 -19.60
CA MET A 1 -4.99 15.01 -18.70
C MET A 1 -6.35 14.72 -19.31
N THR A 2 -6.73 13.45 -19.22
CA THR A 2 -8.11 12.99 -19.44
C THR A 2 -8.96 13.32 -18.20
N GLU A 3 -10.29 13.35 -18.32
CA GLU A 3 -11.20 13.58 -17.18
C GLU A 3 -10.98 12.60 -16.01
N GLU A 4 -10.47 11.40 -16.32
CA GLU A 4 -10.20 10.33 -15.36
C GLU A 4 -9.01 10.66 -14.42
N GLU A 5 -7.93 11.22 -14.98
CA GLU A 5 -6.76 11.68 -14.21
C GLU A 5 -7.13 12.80 -13.23
N LEU A 6 -8.02 13.72 -13.65
CA LEU A 6 -8.53 14.81 -12.81
C LEU A 6 -9.40 14.32 -11.64
N GLY A 7 -10.13 13.21 -11.82
CA GLY A 7 -11.00 12.65 -10.79
C GLY A 7 -10.23 12.03 -9.62
N LEU A 8 -9.11 11.37 -9.89
CA LEU A 8 -8.33 10.65 -8.86
C LEU A 8 -7.48 11.59 -8.00
N GLU A 9 -6.83 12.59 -8.60
CA GLU A 9 -6.15 13.64 -7.84
C GLU A 9 -7.14 14.42 -6.98
N HIS A 10 -8.32 14.73 -7.53
CA HIS A 10 -9.38 15.37 -6.76
C HIS A 10 -9.84 14.46 -5.60
N LEU A 11 -10.16 13.18 -5.85
CA LEU A 11 -10.55 12.22 -4.81
C LEU A 11 -9.47 12.01 -3.73
N ALA A 12 -8.17 12.06 -4.10
CA ALA A 12 -7.07 12.03 -3.15
C ALA A 12 -7.07 13.26 -2.23
N THR A 13 -7.39 14.44 -2.77
CA THR A 13 -7.53 15.68 -1.97
C THR A 13 -8.78 15.71 -1.10
N VAL A 14 -9.91 15.13 -1.53
CA VAL A 14 -11.15 15.12 -0.73
C VAL A 14 -11.19 13.97 0.30
N GLN A 15 -10.43 12.89 0.08
CA GLN A 15 -10.41 11.70 0.96
C GLN A 15 -8.97 11.20 1.24
N PRO A 16 -8.14 11.98 1.94
CA PRO A 16 -6.75 11.63 2.22
C PRO A 16 -6.58 10.32 3.01
N HIS A 17 -7.58 9.93 3.82
CA HIS A 17 -7.59 8.65 4.52
C HIS A 17 -7.58 7.45 3.59
N GLN A 18 -8.21 7.53 2.43
CA GLN A 18 -8.21 6.42 1.46
C GLN A 18 -6.83 6.28 0.82
N GLN A 19 -6.13 7.38 0.56
CA GLN A 19 -4.76 7.35 0.06
C GLN A 19 -3.81 6.67 1.07
N ARG A 20 -3.89 7.00 2.36
CA ARG A 20 -3.08 6.35 3.41
C ARG A 20 -3.36 4.86 3.52
N ARG A 21 -4.63 4.43 3.42
CA ARG A 21 -5.00 3.01 3.42
C ARG A 21 -4.40 2.26 2.24
N LYS A 22 -4.43 2.87 1.05
CA LYS A 22 -3.80 2.31 -0.15
C LYS A 22 -2.29 2.17 0.03
N GLN A 23 -1.62 3.16 0.61
CA GLN A 23 -0.20 3.10 0.94
C GLN A 23 0.11 1.96 1.93
N ALA A 24 -0.63 1.85 3.03
CA ALA A 24 -0.45 0.77 4.00
C ALA A 24 -0.60 -0.63 3.38
N VAL A 25 -1.59 -0.82 2.51
CA VAL A 25 -1.79 -2.10 1.79
C VAL A 25 -0.61 -2.40 0.87
N MET A 26 -0.12 -1.40 0.13
CA MET A 26 1.05 -1.57 -0.73
C MET A 26 2.33 -1.89 0.06
N ALA A 27 2.53 -1.29 1.24
CA ALA A 27 3.67 -1.59 2.11
C ALA A 27 3.68 -3.06 2.54
N ARG A 28 2.49 -3.59 2.87
CA ARG A 28 2.30 -5.01 3.24
C ARG A 28 2.61 -5.94 2.07
N TYR A 29 2.10 -5.61 0.88
CA TYR A 29 2.36 -6.43 -0.32
C TYR A 29 3.84 -6.41 -0.71
N GLU A 30 4.51 -5.27 -0.56
CA GLU A 30 5.95 -5.18 -0.82
C GLU A 30 6.77 -6.00 0.18
N ALA A 31 6.41 -5.96 1.48
CA ALA A 31 7.04 -6.82 2.48
C ALA A 31 6.86 -8.31 2.13
N MET A 32 5.65 -8.72 1.73
CA MET A 32 5.39 -10.09 1.30
C MET A 32 6.26 -10.51 0.10
N ARG A 33 6.36 -9.67 -0.94
CA ARG A 33 7.19 -9.96 -2.13
C ARG A 33 8.67 -10.14 -1.76
N ARG A 34 9.20 -9.29 -0.89
CA ARG A 34 10.61 -9.33 -0.48
C ARG A 34 10.94 -10.52 0.41
N GLU A 35 9.99 -10.99 1.21
CA GLU A 35 10.11 -12.22 2.00
C GLU A 35 9.78 -13.49 1.18
N GLY A 36 9.59 -13.37 -0.13
CA GLY A 36 9.33 -14.51 -1.02
C GLY A 36 7.93 -15.11 -0.89
N LEU A 37 6.98 -14.40 -0.27
CA LEU A 37 5.59 -14.81 -0.16
C LEU A 37 4.76 -14.31 -1.36
N PRO A 38 3.70 -15.06 -1.75
CA PRO A 38 2.79 -14.62 -2.79
C PRO A 38 2.04 -13.37 -2.32
N ALA A 39 2.23 -12.25 -3.03
CA ALA A 39 1.49 -11.02 -2.81
C ALA A 39 0.37 -10.87 -3.86
N PRO A 40 -0.82 -10.37 -3.49
CA PRO A 40 -1.89 -10.11 -4.45
C PRO A 40 -1.47 -9.12 -5.56
N GLU A 41 -1.81 -9.46 -6.80
CA GLU A 41 -1.85 -8.49 -7.90
C GLU A 41 -3.23 -7.83 -7.91
N VAL A 42 -3.26 -6.51 -7.82
CA VAL A 42 -4.51 -5.75 -7.77
C VAL A 42 -4.56 -4.77 -8.92
N LYS A 43 -5.32 -5.13 -9.97
CA LYS A 43 -5.57 -4.27 -11.13
C LYS A 43 -6.78 -3.36 -10.85
N GLY A 44 -6.68 -2.08 -11.18
CA GLY A 44 -7.80 -1.13 -11.10
C GLY A 44 -8.06 -0.52 -9.72
N LEU A 45 -7.15 -0.71 -8.75
CA LEU A 45 -7.19 0.02 -7.47
C LEU A 45 -6.37 1.31 -7.48
N HIS A 46 -5.75 1.64 -8.63
CA HIS A 46 -4.86 2.78 -8.82
C HIS A 46 -3.72 2.82 -7.78
N LEU A 47 -3.31 1.65 -7.28
CA LEU A 47 -2.23 1.57 -6.28
C LEU A 47 -0.86 1.88 -6.89
N GLU A 48 -0.70 1.65 -8.19
CA GLU A 48 0.47 2.08 -8.96
C GLU A 48 0.56 3.61 -9.15
N GLU A 49 -0.56 4.32 -9.05
CA GLU A 49 -0.63 5.79 -9.10
C GLU A 49 -0.51 6.43 -7.72
N VAL A 50 -0.72 5.64 -6.65
CA VAL A 50 -0.32 6.03 -5.30
C VAL A 50 1.19 5.96 -5.27
N SER A 51 1.83 7.03 -5.76
CA SER A 51 3.26 7.19 -5.65
C SER A 51 3.63 6.86 -4.20
N PRO A 52 4.53 5.89 -3.97
CA PRO A 52 5.07 5.75 -2.64
C PRO A 52 5.67 7.11 -2.33
N ALA A 53 5.27 7.72 -1.23
CA ALA A 53 6.23 8.49 -0.50
C ALA A 53 6.94 7.44 0.35
N PRO A 54 8.05 6.82 -0.10
CA PRO A 54 8.80 5.79 0.63
C PRO A 54 9.49 6.36 1.88
N THR A 55 8.94 7.43 2.46
CA THR A 55 9.47 8.19 3.59
C THR A 55 8.38 8.56 4.59
N SER A 56 7.14 8.06 4.44
CA SER A 56 6.14 8.24 5.51
C SER A 56 6.40 7.22 6.61
N GLU A 57 6.41 7.69 7.86
CA GLU A 57 6.58 6.83 9.05
C GLU A 57 5.54 5.69 9.08
N GLU A 58 4.34 5.95 8.55
CA GLU A 58 3.26 4.96 8.40
C GLU A 58 3.65 3.83 7.42
N TRP A 59 4.32 4.14 6.31
CA TRP A 59 4.79 3.13 5.35
C TRP A 59 5.82 2.20 5.98
N ASP A 60 6.84 2.79 6.63
CA ASP A 60 7.93 2.02 7.25
C ASP A 60 7.41 1.16 8.41
N SER A 61 6.47 1.69 9.19
CA SER A 61 5.81 0.95 10.27
C SER A 61 5.04 -0.26 9.74
N GLU A 62 4.25 -0.08 8.68
CA GLU A 62 3.46 -1.17 8.08
C GLU A 62 4.33 -2.21 7.38
N TYR A 63 5.38 -1.78 6.68
CA TYR A 63 6.36 -2.69 6.07
C TYR A 63 7.06 -3.53 7.14
N GLN A 64 7.64 -2.89 8.15
CA GLN A 64 8.42 -3.59 9.17
C GLN A 64 7.54 -4.47 10.06
N GLY A 65 6.33 -4.02 10.42
CA GLY A 65 5.36 -4.82 11.18
C GLY A 65 4.87 -6.05 10.41
N THR A 66 4.78 -5.96 9.08
CA THR A 66 4.44 -7.09 8.22
C THR A 66 5.58 -8.08 8.13
N ARG A 67 6.79 -7.59 7.87
CA ARG A 67 8.01 -8.41 7.86
C ARG A 67 8.19 -9.18 9.18
N ASN A 68 8.10 -8.50 10.31
CA ASN A 68 8.27 -9.13 11.63
C ASN A 68 7.24 -10.27 11.87
N ARG A 69 6.00 -10.12 11.39
CA ARG A 69 4.96 -11.17 11.50
C ARG A 69 5.26 -12.37 10.62
N ILE A 70 5.74 -12.13 9.39
CA ILE A 70 6.18 -13.17 8.48
C ILE A 70 7.35 -13.96 9.09
N GLU A 71 8.36 -13.26 9.62
CA GLU A 71 9.52 -13.87 10.30
C GLU A 71 9.09 -14.69 11.53
N ALA A 72 8.05 -14.24 12.26
CA ALA A 72 7.50 -14.96 13.41
C ALA A 72 6.60 -16.16 13.04
N GLY A 73 6.28 -16.36 11.75
CA GLY A 73 5.40 -17.42 11.29
C GLY A 73 3.92 -17.24 11.65
N ASP A 74 3.50 -16.02 12.04
CA ASP A 74 2.10 -15.71 12.34
C ASP A 74 1.40 -15.25 11.05
N PRO A 75 0.44 -16.03 10.50
CA PRO A 75 -0.24 -15.65 9.29
C PRO A 75 -1.00 -14.34 9.53
N LEU A 76 -0.69 -13.33 8.70
CA LEU A 76 -1.29 -11.99 8.67
C LEU A 76 -2.78 -12.02 9.04
N ARG A 77 -3.12 -11.87 10.32
CA ARG A 77 -4.51 -11.76 10.75
C ARG A 77 -5.03 -10.39 10.34
N SER A 78 -5.95 -10.42 9.38
CA SER A 78 -6.76 -9.31 8.89
C SER A 78 -7.64 -8.71 9.97
#